data_AF-A0A822VD98-F1
#
_entry.id   AF-A0A822VD98-F1
#
_cell.length_a   1.000
_cell.length_b   1.000
_cell.length_c   1.000
_cell.angle_alpha   90.00
_cell.angle_beta   90.00
_cell.angle_gamma   90.00
#
_symmetry.space_group_name_H-M   'P 1'
#
loop_
_entity.id
_entity.type
_entity.pdbx_description
1 polymer ?
#
loop_
_entity_poly.entity_id
_entity_poly.type
_entity_poly.pdbx_seq_one_letter_code
_entity_poly.pdbx_strand_id
1 'polypeptide(L)'
;MRFLGLKIPRGFLKIAIDGKFAMAHLSGTDHSQLLLLPEAVGDYVGPDNPVRFIEAFVDGLDLKAAGFVRVDAKDTGRPGFDPADLPSGGK
;
A
#
# COMPACT_ATOMS: atom_id res chain seq x y z
N MET A 1 46.75 -9.55 10.61
CA MET A 1 46.99 -8.16 11.06
C MET A 1 46.21 -7.92 12.35
N ARG A 2 46.87 -7.40 13.38
CA ARG A 2 46.30 -7.20 14.71
C ARG A 2 45.34 -6.00 14.67
N PHE A 3 44.03 -6.23 14.77
CA PHE A 3 43.07 -5.16 15.06
C PHE A 3 42.89 -5.07 16.59
N LEU A 4 43.06 -3.85 17.06
CA LEU A 4 43.16 -3.42 18.44
C LEU A 4 41.85 -3.70 19.22
N GLY A 5 41.94 -4.41 20.34
CA GLY A 5 41.20 -4.13 21.59
C GLY A 5 39.66 -4.08 21.65
N LEU A 6 38.89 -4.30 20.58
CA LEU A 6 37.41 -4.26 20.66
C LEU A 6 36.83 -5.67 20.59
N LYS A 7 36.25 -6.14 21.71
CA LYS A 7 35.70 -7.50 21.83
C LYS A 7 34.34 -7.58 21.13
N ILE A 8 34.37 -7.91 19.85
CA ILE A 8 33.18 -8.19 19.05
C ILE A 8 32.46 -9.42 19.66
N PRO A 9 31.20 -9.32 20.10
CA PRO A 9 30.48 -10.45 20.67
C PRO A 9 30.32 -11.55 19.61
N ARG A 10 30.41 -12.83 20.04
CA ARG A 10 30.43 -14.04 19.19
C ARG A 10 29.18 -14.28 18.32
N GLY A 11 28.26 -13.31 18.22
CA GLY A 11 27.11 -13.29 17.30
C GLY A 11 27.18 -12.21 16.21
N PHE A 12 28.03 -11.19 16.36
CA PHE A 12 28.06 -10.06 15.41
C PHE A 12 28.67 -10.45 14.06
N LEU A 13 29.65 -11.36 14.05
CA LEU A 13 30.23 -11.90 12.80
C LEU A 13 29.26 -12.81 12.04
N LYS A 14 28.25 -13.40 12.71
CA LYS A 14 27.25 -14.24 12.05
C LYS A 14 26.28 -13.43 11.19
N ILE A 15 25.98 -12.18 11.58
CA ILE A 15 25.16 -11.25 10.80
C ILE A 15 25.89 -10.81 9.52
N ALA A 16 27.22 -10.67 9.55
CA ALA A 16 27.99 -10.18 8.42
C ALA A 16 28.34 -11.26 7.36
N ILE A 17 28.27 -12.55 7.69
CA ILE A 17 28.60 -13.65 6.76
C ILE A 17 27.34 -14.33 6.20
N ASP A 18 26.21 -14.31 6.93
CA ASP A 18 24.91 -14.77 6.40
C ASP A 18 24.19 -13.63 5.67
N GLY A 19 24.84 -13.10 4.62
CA GLY A 19 24.24 -12.24 3.60
C GLY A 19 23.20 -12.99 2.75
N LYS A 20 22.21 -13.61 3.42
CA LYS A 20 21.03 -14.17 2.79
C LYS A 20 20.05 -13.03 2.59
N PHE A 21 20.20 -12.29 1.50
CA PHE A 21 19.03 -11.73 0.83
C PHE A 21 18.25 -12.93 0.29
N ALA A 22 17.60 -13.67 1.18
CA ALA A 22 16.63 -14.66 0.79
C ALA A 22 15.51 -13.86 0.11
N MET A 23 15.45 -13.96 -1.21
CA MET A 23 14.21 -13.73 -1.94
C MET A 23 13.24 -14.81 -1.49
N ALA A 24 12.70 -14.62 -0.28
CA ALA A 24 11.66 -15.42 0.27
C ALA A 24 10.45 -15.13 -0.61
N HIS A 25 10.14 -16.05 -1.53
CA HIS A 25 8.82 -16.08 -2.12
C HIS A 25 7.84 -16.12 -0.95
N LEU A 26 7.03 -15.07 -0.83
CA LEU A 26 5.96 -15.02 0.16
C LEU A 26 5.05 -16.21 -0.14
N SER A 27 5.02 -17.18 0.78
CA SER A 27 4.12 -18.32 0.67
C SER A 27 2.70 -17.75 0.79
N GLY A 28 1.93 -17.88 -0.29
CA GLY A 28 0.54 -17.46 -0.32
C GLY A 28 -0.28 -18.24 0.70
N THR A 29 -1.27 -17.59 1.27
CA THR A 29 -2.23 -18.22 2.17
C THR A 29 -3.13 -19.20 1.42
N ASP A 30 -3.45 -20.33 2.07
CA ASP A 30 -4.35 -21.32 1.47
C ASP A 30 -5.75 -20.76 1.26
N HIS A 31 -6.35 -21.08 0.11
CA HIS A 31 -7.68 -20.61 -0.30
C HIS A 31 -8.83 -21.06 0.62
N SER A 32 -8.62 -22.05 1.49
CA SER A 32 -9.62 -22.49 2.48
C SER A 32 -9.61 -21.68 3.77
N GLN A 33 -8.73 -20.66 3.89
CA GLN A 33 -8.73 -19.79 5.06
C GLN A 33 -10.06 -19.06 5.23
N LEU A 34 -10.68 -19.28 6.38
CA LEU A 34 -11.86 -18.54 6.81
C LEU A 34 -11.44 -17.18 7.37
N LEU A 35 -11.77 -16.12 6.65
CA LEU A 35 -11.68 -14.74 7.12
C LEU A 35 -13.07 -14.28 7.57
N LEU A 36 -13.17 -13.86 8.83
CA LEU A 36 -14.31 -13.07 9.28
C LEU A 36 -14.19 -11.69 8.63
N LEU A 37 -15.15 -11.35 7.78
CA LEU A 37 -15.21 -10.03 7.17
C LEU A 37 -15.67 -9.01 8.23
N PRO A 38 -15.02 -7.84 8.34
CA PRO A 38 -15.48 -6.74 9.15
C PRO A 38 -16.76 -6.15 8.54
N GLU A 39 -17.41 -5.27 9.29
CA GLU A 39 -18.65 -4.63 8.88
C GLU A 39 -18.46 -3.69 7.68
N ALA A 40 -17.29 -3.03 7.58
CA ALA A 40 -16.92 -2.20 6.44
C ALA A 40 -15.50 -2.48 5.94
N VAL A 41 -15.27 -2.27 4.65
CA VAL A 41 -13.93 -2.38 4.03
C VAL A 41 -12.95 -1.41 4.69
N GLY A 42 -13.42 -0.23 5.09
CA GLY A 42 -12.62 0.77 5.80
C GLY A 42 -12.05 0.26 7.13
N ASP A 43 -12.66 -0.75 7.76
CA ASP A 43 -12.20 -1.30 9.03
C ASP A 43 -10.94 -2.17 8.88
N TYR A 44 -10.62 -2.62 7.65
CA TYR A 44 -9.32 -3.23 7.34
C TYR A 44 -8.18 -2.19 7.32
N VAL A 45 -8.51 -0.90 7.23
CA VAL A 45 -7.55 0.19 7.05
C VAL A 45 -7.36 0.89 8.39
N GLY A 46 -6.32 0.48 9.13
CA GLY A 46 -5.92 1.11 10.38
C GLY A 46 -5.64 2.61 10.24
N PRO A 47 -5.64 3.37 11.35
CA PRO A 47 -5.55 4.83 11.33
C PRO A 47 -4.24 5.36 10.73
N ASP A 48 -3.13 4.64 10.93
CA ASP A 48 -1.81 5.01 10.40
C ASP A 48 -1.54 4.44 9.00
N ASN A 49 -2.55 3.82 8.36
CA ASN A 49 -2.37 3.25 7.04
C ASN A 49 -2.23 4.39 6.01
N PRO A 50 -1.20 4.37 5.15
CA PRO A 50 -0.98 5.41 4.14
C PRO A 50 -2.13 5.60 3.16
N VAL A 51 -3.01 4.60 2.98
CA VAL A 51 -4.25 4.74 2.20
C VAL A 51 -5.11 5.91 2.69
N ARG A 52 -5.14 6.19 4.00
CA ARG A 52 -5.88 7.34 4.57
C ARG A 52 -5.36 8.68 4.08
N PHE A 53 -4.05 8.78 3.85
CA PHE A 53 -3.45 9.97 3.26
C PHE A 53 -3.84 10.10 1.78
N ILE A 54 -3.92 8.99 1.04
CA ILE A 54 -4.34 9.01 -0.36
C ILE A 54 -5.80 9.48 -0.47
N GLU A 55 -6.69 8.98 0.39
CA GLU A 55 -8.08 9.45 0.48
C GLU A 55 -8.12 10.98 0.66
N ALA A 56 -7.45 11.50 1.70
CA ALA A 56 -7.43 12.94 1.98
C ALA A 56 -6.74 13.78 0.87
N PHE A 57 -5.74 13.22 0.19
CA PHE A 57 -5.06 13.88 -0.93
C PHE A 57 -5.97 14.03 -2.14
N VAL A 58 -6.70 12.97 -2.49
CA VAL A 58 -7.62 12.97 -3.64
C VAL A 58 -8.80 13.90 -3.38
N ASP A 59 -9.33 13.93 -2.16
CA ASP A 59 -10.39 14.86 -1.74
C ASP A 59 -9.97 16.34 -1.88
N GLY A 60 -8.68 16.62 -1.73
CA GLY A 60 -8.12 17.97 -1.88
C GLY A 60 -7.75 18.36 -3.32
N LEU A 61 -7.85 17.44 -4.28
CA LEU A 61 -7.39 17.65 -5.65
C LEU A 61 -8.51 18.25 -6.53
N ASP A 62 -8.20 19.33 -7.27
CA ASP A 62 -9.06 19.79 -8.35
C ASP A 62 -8.93 18.85 -9.56
N LEU A 63 -9.79 17.84 -9.61
CA LEU A 63 -9.82 16.83 -10.67
C LEU A 63 -10.09 17.45 -12.04
N LYS A 64 -10.81 18.58 -12.11
CA LYS A 64 -11.08 19.27 -13.37
C LYS A 64 -9.82 19.97 -13.89
N ALA A 65 -9.11 20.68 -13.01
CA ALA A 65 -7.81 21.28 -13.34
C ALA A 65 -6.74 20.24 -13.66
N ALA A 66 -6.81 19.05 -13.05
CA ALA A 66 -5.93 17.92 -13.35
C ALA A 66 -6.21 17.25 -14.71
N GLY A 67 -7.24 17.71 -15.45
CA GLY A 67 -7.54 17.24 -16.80
C GLY A 67 -8.46 16.02 -16.86
N PHE A 68 -9.11 15.64 -15.74
CA PHE A 68 -10.12 14.59 -15.78
C PHE A 68 -11.34 15.07 -16.57
N VAL A 69 -11.74 14.27 -17.56
CA VAL A 69 -12.79 14.65 -18.51
C VAL A 69 -14.20 14.37 -17.96
N ARG A 70 -14.32 13.49 -16.95
CA ARG A 70 -15.60 12.98 -16.44
C ARG A 70 -15.78 13.30 -14.96
N VAL A 71 -15.51 14.54 -14.57
CA VAL A 71 -15.68 15.01 -13.19
C VAL A 71 -17.15 15.14 -12.82
N ASP A 72 -17.96 15.66 -13.74
CA ASP A 72 -19.39 15.78 -13.52
C ASP A 72 -20.11 14.49 -13.95
N ALA A 73 -20.93 13.93 -13.06
CA ALA A 73 -21.79 12.81 -13.36
C ALA A 73 -22.79 13.20 -14.47
N LYS A 74 -22.93 12.34 -15.48
CA LYS A 74 -23.99 12.50 -16.49
C LYS A 74 -25.35 12.17 -15.85
N ASP A 75 -26.36 12.93 -16.23
CA ASP A 75 -27.74 12.74 -15.77
C ASP A 75 -28.39 11.52 -16.46
N THR A 76 -27.88 10.33 -16.19
CA THR A 76 -28.27 9.05 -16.83
C THR A 76 -29.11 8.14 -15.94
N GLY A 77 -29.77 8.67 -14.91
CA GLY A 77 -30.61 7.91 -13.98
C GLY A 77 -29.83 7.00 -13.01
N ARG A 78 -28.73 6.38 -13.46
CA ARG A 78 -27.69 5.80 -12.60
C ARG A 78 -26.67 6.89 -12.27
N PRO A 79 -26.36 7.16 -10.98
CA PRO A 79 -25.30 8.07 -10.61
C PRO A 79 -23.99 7.71 -11.32
N GLY A 80 -23.24 8.73 -11.74
CA GLY A 80 -21.88 8.54 -12.24
C GLY A 80 -20.99 7.94 -11.15
N PHE A 81 -19.90 7.29 -11.56
CA PHE A 81 -18.85 6.90 -10.63
C PHE A 81 -18.15 8.16 -10.09
N ASP A 82 -17.61 8.09 -8.87
CA ASP A 82 -16.78 9.15 -8.33
C ASP A 82 -15.55 9.32 -9.26
N PRO A 83 -15.27 10.53 -9.75
CA PRO A 83 -14.09 10.77 -10.58
C PRO A 83 -12.77 10.37 -9.91
N ALA A 84 -12.71 10.36 -8.57
CA ALA A 84 -11.59 9.87 -7.76
C ALA A 84 -11.29 8.37 -7.96
N ASP A 85 -12.32 7.58 -8.31
CA ASP A 85 -12.23 6.12 -8.42
C ASP A 85 -11.75 5.64 -9.80
N LEU A 86 -11.68 6.54 -10.79
CA LEU A 86 -11.35 6.18 -12.16
C LEU A 86 -9.84 6.29 -12.42
N PRO A 87 -9.16 5.23 -12.89
CA PRO A 87 -7.81 5.38 -13.42
C PRO A 87 -7.86 6.33 -14.61
N SER A 88 -6.93 7.31 -14.66
CA SER A 88 -6.93 8.38 -15.67
C SER A 88 -7.09 7.76 -17.06
N GLY A 89 -8.29 7.90 -17.64
CA GLY A 89 -8.63 7.27 -18.90
C GLY A 89 -7.69 7.79 -19.97
N GLY A 90 -6.79 6.92 -20.43
CA GLY A 90 -5.89 7.19 -21.53
C GLY A 90 -6.68 7.57 -22.78
N LYS A 91 -6.19 8.60 -23.46
CA LYS A 91 -6.26 8.65 -24.91
C LYS A 91 -5.03 7.96 -25.48
#